data_AF-A0A519E6G5-F1
#
_entry.id   AF-A0A519E6G5-F1
#
_cell.length_a   1.000
_cell.length_b   1.000
_cell.length_c   1.000
_cell.angle_alpha   90.00
_cell.angle_beta   90.00
_cell.angle_gamma   90.00
#
_symmetry.space_group_name_H-M   'P 1'
#
loop_
_entity.id
_entity.type
_entity.pdbx_description
1 polymer ?
#
loop_
_entity_poly.entity_id
_entity_poly.type
_entity_poly.pdbx_seq_one_letter_code
_entity_poly.pdbx_strand_id
1 'polypeptide(L)'
;MRFKTWAWGLSVATAAMLAACGGGGDSSSAQMRLLNASIGYAALDMAVDSTTVNSGVAYAGVGTYADVKTDATGTEVQSNNVGSTLASSTPTLASGSHYTMIAYGSAGSVRTTLLQEDQDAAASGKSKLLVLNLAPDAGAMDVYVTGADESLDTASSVASSIATGSGSGYITLNSGTFRVRVTAASSKTDLRLDIPSITLASTGVSTLILTGSTGGVLVNGIQLVQQGATSNFPNATARARLVAAVGSSALVSGSIGQTSLMPTSVAPTIGDYTTIAAGTADLSVYVNGALMTFAKPALAAGSDYTLMVWGTAAEPKLAVLTDDNRLPTSPTTTAKIRLVNGVASATTGLTLNVDYSALASNVVAGTSSTPQATAASTSALLTVTSPSSTTPVYSLSELGIQAGYVYTVFVMGDSNAMVGSLRRERSSN
;
A
#
# COMPACT_ATOMS: atom_id res chain seq x y z
N MET A 1 9.95 9.71 -97.07
CA MET A 1 10.24 8.26 -96.90
C MET A 1 9.10 7.68 -96.07
N ARG A 2 8.12 6.97 -96.69
CA ARG A 2 7.82 5.52 -96.54
C ARG A 2 7.86 5.04 -95.07
N PHE A 3 6.85 4.43 -94.40
CA PHE A 3 5.81 3.43 -94.70
C PHE A 3 4.62 3.57 -93.69
N LYS A 4 3.33 3.34 -94.02
CA LYS A 4 2.50 2.09 -93.82
C LYS A 4 2.79 1.36 -92.49
N THR A 5 1.84 1.11 -91.55
CA THR A 5 0.68 0.19 -91.66
C THR A 5 -0.41 0.38 -90.58
N TRP A 6 -1.60 -0.08 -90.97
CA TRP A 6 -2.88 -0.40 -90.31
C TRP A 6 -2.79 -1.50 -89.23
N ALA A 7 -3.55 -1.43 -88.12
CA ALA A 7 -4.44 -2.51 -87.64
C ALA A 7 -5.11 -2.26 -86.26
N TRP A 8 -6.44 -2.37 -86.26
CA TRP A 8 -7.37 -3.08 -85.36
C TRP A 8 -7.19 -3.07 -83.83
N GLY A 9 -8.28 -2.70 -83.15
CA GLY A 9 -8.36 -2.58 -81.70
C GLY A 9 -8.50 -3.90 -80.93
N LEU A 10 -8.45 -3.75 -79.61
CA LEU A 10 -9.06 -4.67 -78.66
C LEU A 10 -9.40 -3.87 -77.39
N SER A 11 -10.69 -3.65 -77.18
CA SER A 11 -11.29 -3.13 -75.96
C SER A 11 -11.15 -4.15 -74.84
N VAL A 12 -10.36 -3.84 -73.82
CA VAL A 12 -10.35 -4.58 -72.54
C VAL A 12 -11.14 -3.77 -71.53
N ALA A 13 -12.39 -4.20 -71.30
CA ALA A 13 -13.20 -3.72 -70.19
C ALA A 13 -12.61 -4.25 -68.88
N THR A 14 -11.94 -3.39 -68.12
CA THR A 14 -11.44 -3.70 -66.79
C THR A 14 -12.64 -3.72 -65.83
N ALA A 15 -13.16 -4.90 -65.53
CA ALA A 15 -14.10 -5.09 -64.44
C ALA A 15 -13.37 -4.80 -63.12
N ALA A 16 -13.61 -3.62 -62.55
CA ALA A 16 -13.25 -3.31 -61.19
C ALA A 16 -14.09 -4.18 -60.25
N MET A 17 -13.52 -5.31 -59.84
CA MET A 17 -14.00 -6.09 -58.70
C MET A 17 -13.81 -5.21 -57.46
N LEU A 18 -14.86 -4.49 -57.05
CA LEU A 18 -14.98 -4.05 -55.66
C LEU A 18 -15.10 -5.32 -54.82
N ALA A 19 -13.97 -5.80 -54.31
CA ALA A 19 -13.95 -6.70 -53.17
C ALA A 19 -14.46 -5.92 -51.96
N ALA A 20 -15.78 -5.85 -51.83
CA ALA A 20 -16.45 -5.61 -50.58
C ALA A 20 -16.16 -6.81 -49.66
N CYS A 21 -15.02 -6.77 -48.97
CA CYS A 21 -14.83 -7.61 -47.80
C CYS A 21 -15.58 -6.92 -46.66
N GLY A 22 -16.88 -7.20 -46.60
CA GLY A 22 -17.62 -7.14 -45.36
C GLY A 22 -16.99 -8.16 -44.41
N GLY A 23 -16.10 -7.68 -43.54
CA GLY A 23 -15.71 -8.42 -42.36
C GLY A 23 -16.91 -8.43 -41.43
N GLY A 24 -17.61 -9.56 -41.36
CA GLY A 24 -18.62 -9.80 -40.34
C GLY A 24 -17.99 -9.56 -38.98
N GLY A 25 -18.47 -8.53 -38.28
CA GLY A 25 -18.08 -8.32 -36.89
C GLY A 25 -18.56 -9.52 -36.10
N ASP A 26 -17.63 -10.32 -35.59
CA ASP A 26 -17.94 -11.21 -34.49
C ASP A 26 -18.55 -10.33 -33.39
N SER A 27 -19.85 -10.49 -33.15
CA SER A 27 -20.64 -9.65 -32.24
C SER A 27 -20.31 -9.92 -30.76
N SER A 28 -19.10 -10.34 -30.47
CA SER A 28 -18.61 -10.89 -29.21
C SER A 28 -17.25 -10.28 -28.85
N SER A 29 -17.08 -8.96 -28.99
CA SER A 29 -15.91 -8.23 -28.50
C SER A 29 -16.28 -7.23 -27.40
N ALA A 30 -15.36 -7.03 -26.47
CA ALA A 30 -15.39 -6.00 -25.43
C ALA A 30 -14.11 -5.16 -25.51
N GLN A 31 -14.13 -3.98 -24.90
CA GLN A 31 -12.97 -3.09 -24.83
C GLN A 31 -12.28 -3.28 -23.48
N MET A 32 -10.99 -3.64 -23.46
CA MET A 32 -10.20 -3.78 -22.23
C MET A 32 -8.99 -2.86 -22.21
N ARG A 33 -8.68 -2.32 -21.03
CA ARG A 33 -7.42 -1.61 -20.74
C ARG A 33 -6.89 -1.95 -19.35
N LEU A 34 -5.59 -1.78 -19.13
CA LEU A 34 -4.92 -1.96 -17.85
C LEU A 34 -4.79 -0.63 -17.10
N LEU A 35 -5.09 -0.62 -15.80
CA LEU A 35 -4.64 0.41 -14.86
C LEU A 35 -3.61 -0.20 -13.92
N ASN A 36 -2.43 0.41 -13.84
CA ASN A 36 -1.39 -0.01 -12.90
C ASN A 36 -1.51 0.76 -11.58
N ALA A 37 -2.14 0.13 -10.59
CA ALA A 37 -2.26 0.57 -9.20
C ALA A 37 -1.36 -0.24 -8.26
N SER A 38 -0.32 -0.92 -8.78
CA SER A 38 0.55 -1.81 -8.02
C SER A 38 1.79 -1.10 -7.48
N ILE A 39 2.11 -1.34 -6.22
CA ILE A 39 3.25 -0.73 -5.52
C ILE A 39 4.49 -1.57 -5.77
N GLY A 40 5.58 -0.92 -6.18
CA GLY A 40 6.85 -1.59 -6.45
C GLY A 40 7.05 -2.04 -7.90
N TYR A 41 6.09 -1.77 -8.79
CA TYR A 41 6.27 -1.91 -10.25
C TYR A 41 6.12 -0.56 -10.94
N ALA A 42 7.21 -0.08 -11.54
CA ALA A 42 7.21 1.19 -12.27
C ALA A 42 6.31 1.15 -13.52
N ALA A 43 6.24 -0.01 -14.18
CA ALA A 43 5.37 -0.25 -15.32
C ALA A 43 4.92 -1.72 -15.38
N LEU A 44 3.75 -1.96 -15.96
CA LEU A 44 3.17 -3.29 -16.16
C LEU A 44 2.65 -3.46 -17.59
N ASP A 45 2.61 -4.70 -18.04
CA ASP A 45 1.97 -5.12 -19.28
C ASP A 45 0.70 -5.91 -18.98
N MET A 46 -0.22 -5.94 -19.93
CA MET A 46 -1.38 -6.84 -19.91
C MET A 46 -1.45 -7.59 -21.24
N ALA A 47 -1.55 -8.92 -21.14
CA ALA A 47 -1.88 -9.79 -22.26
C ALA A 47 -3.26 -10.41 -22.05
N VAL A 48 -4.01 -10.61 -23.13
CA VAL A 48 -5.23 -11.39 -23.14
C VAL A 48 -5.12 -12.45 -24.22
N ASP A 49 -5.35 -13.70 -23.84
CA ASP A 49 -5.18 -14.89 -24.69
C ASP A 49 -3.82 -14.88 -25.42
N SER A 50 -2.74 -14.72 -24.64
CA SER A 50 -1.35 -14.61 -25.11
C SER A 50 -1.04 -13.42 -26.04
N THR A 51 -2.00 -12.52 -26.28
CA THR A 51 -1.82 -11.31 -27.09
C THR A 51 -1.65 -10.10 -26.19
N THR A 52 -0.55 -9.36 -26.32
CA THR A 52 -0.33 -8.13 -25.56
C THR A 52 -1.36 -7.06 -25.94
N VAL A 53 -2.16 -6.63 -24.96
CA VAL A 53 -3.21 -5.60 -25.09
C VAL A 53 -2.68 -4.22 -24.65
N ASN A 54 -1.91 -4.17 -23.56
CA ASN A 54 -1.23 -2.96 -23.14
C ASN A 54 0.23 -3.28 -22.80
N SER A 55 1.12 -2.33 -23.10
CA SER A 55 2.54 -2.41 -22.74
C SER A 55 3.01 -1.13 -22.08
N GLY A 56 3.87 -1.25 -21.07
CA GLY A 56 4.53 -0.13 -20.40
C GLY A 56 3.59 0.77 -19.61
N VAL A 57 2.49 0.24 -19.07
CA VAL A 57 1.53 1.05 -18.29
C VAL A 57 2.18 1.46 -16.97
N ALA A 58 2.59 2.72 -16.89
CA ALA A 58 3.27 3.29 -15.74
C ALA A 58 2.39 3.26 -14.47
N TYR A 59 3.03 3.27 -13.29
CA TYR A 59 2.32 3.38 -12.01
C TYR A 59 1.37 4.60 -11.98
N ALA A 60 0.17 4.37 -11.45
CA ALA A 60 -0.96 5.30 -11.45
C ALA A 60 -1.44 5.74 -12.85
N GLY A 61 -0.94 5.12 -13.91
CA GLY A 61 -1.38 5.30 -15.28
C GLY A 61 -2.43 4.27 -15.69
N VAL A 62 -3.11 4.57 -16.80
CA VAL A 62 -4.06 3.69 -17.47
C VAL A 62 -3.70 3.59 -18.96
N GLY A 63 -3.80 2.40 -19.53
CA GLY A 63 -3.56 2.13 -20.94
C GLY A 63 -4.71 2.61 -21.84
N THR A 64 -4.54 2.38 -23.14
CA THR A 64 -5.60 2.54 -24.15
C THR A 64 -6.47 1.29 -24.21
N TYR A 65 -7.73 1.44 -24.60
CA TYR A 65 -8.57 0.27 -24.86
C TYR A 65 -8.09 -0.50 -26.09
N ALA A 66 -8.24 -1.82 -26.05
CA ALA A 66 -8.17 -2.70 -27.20
C ALA A 66 -9.36 -3.66 -27.24
N ASP A 67 -9.70 -4.11 -28.44
CA ASP A 67 -10.68 -5.16 -28.67
C ASP A 67 -10.19 -6.51 -28.13
N VAL A 68 -11.03 -7.13 -27.31
CA VAL A 68 -10.81 -8.45 -26.74
C VAL A 68 -12.06 -9.29 -27.00
N LYS A 69 -11.90 -10.56 -27.40
CA LYS A 69 -13.04 -11.46 -27.59
C LYS A 69 -13.66 -11.83 -26.24
N THR A 70 -14.99 -11.91 -26.17
CA THR A 70 -15.70 -12.23 -24.93
C THR A 70 -15.64 -13.72 -24.55
N ASP A 71 -15.22 -14.60 -25.46
CA ASP A 71 -15.08 -16.05 -25.25
C ASP A 71 -13.63 -16.51 -25.00
N ALA A 72 -12.65 -15.62 -25.17
CA ALA A 72 -11.23 -15.87 -24.93
C ALA A 72 -10.64 -14.80 -24.01
N THR A 73 -10.89 -14.93 -22.71
CA THR A 73 -10.65 -13.86 -21.72
C THR A 73 -9.49 -14.11 -20.77
N GLY A 74 -8.65 -15.12 -21.03
CA GLY A 74 -7.46 -15.41 -20.22
C GLY A 74 -6.54 -14.20 -20.15
N THR A 75 -6.59 -13.46 -19.06
CA THR A 75 -5.92 -12.17 -18.87
C THR A 75 -4.74 -12.34 -17.93
N GLU A 76 -3.57 -11.90 -18.36
CA GLU A 76 -2.33 -11.93 -17.60
C GLU A 76 -1.80 -10.51 -17.42
N VAL A 77 -1.49 -10.16 -16.18
CA VAL A 77 -0.72 -8.95 -15.86
C VAL A 77 0.74 -9.37 -15.66
N GLN A 78 1.63 -8.72 -16.38
CA GLN A 78 3.04 -9.13 -16.47
C GLN A 78 3.97 -7.99 -16.06
N SER A 79 5.15 -8.35 -15.53
CA SER A 79 6.22 -7.40 -15.28
C SER A 79 6.77 -6.88 -16.61
N ASN A 80 6.66 -5.57 -16.88
CA ASN A 80 7.11 -4.99 -18.15
C ASN A 80 8.61 -5.24 -18.44
N ASN A 81 9.45 -5.27 -17.40
CA ASN A 81 10.90 -5.44 -17.58
C ASN A 81 11.32 -6.89 -17.85
N VAL A 82 10.55 -7.88 -17.37
CA VAL A 82 10.98 -9.29 -17.30
C VAL A 82 10.03 -10.22 -18.08
N GLY A 83 8.80 -9.79 -18.36
CA GLY A 83 7.77 -10.59 -19.03
C GLY A 83 7.14 -11.69 -18.16
N SER A 84 7.51 -11.79 -16.88
CA SER A 84 6.94 -12.79 -15.97
C SER A 84 5.50 -12.43 -15.60
N THR A 85 4.59 -13.39 -15.67
CA THR A 85 3.21 -13.26 -15.17
C THR A 85 3.20 -13.05 -13.66
N LEU A 86 2.59 -11.94 -13.24
CA LEU A 86 2.46 -11.53 -11.84
C LEU A 86 1.09 -11.92 -11.27
N ALA A 87 0.05 -11.85 -12.12
CA ALA A 87 -1.31 -12.25 -11.79
C ALA A 87 -2.04 -12.70 -13.07
N SER A 88 -2.95 -13.65 -12.93
CA SER A 88 -3.77 -14.18 -14.02
C SER A 88 -5.24 -14.25 -13.60
N SER A 89 -6.15 -14.00 -14.53
CA SER A 89 -7.61 -14.09 -14.30
C SER A 89 -8.35 -14.41 -15.59
N THR A 90 -9.58 -14.89 -15.50
CA THR A 90 -10.47 -15.16 -16.65
C THR A 90 -11.78 -14.38 -16.46
N PRO A 91 -11.77 -13.05 -16.61
CA PRO A 91 -12.95 -12.22 -16.43
C PRO A 91 -14.09 -12.62 -17.38
N THR A 92 -15.32 -12.47 -16.92
CA THR A 92 -16.51 -12.52 -17.79
C THR A 92 -16.71 -11.15 -18.42
N LEU A 93 -16.76 -11.09 -19.75
CA LEU A 93 -16.93 -9.84 -20.51
C LEU A 93 -18.25 -9.85 -21.27
N ALA A 94 -18.97 -8.73 -21.24
CA ALA A 94 -20.14 -8.51 -22.06
C ALA A 94 -19.76 -7.79 -23.37
N SER A 95 -20.37 -8.21 -24.48
CA SER A 95 -20.14 -7.61 -25.79
C SER A 95 -20.52 -6.12 -25.77
N GLY A 96 -19.69 -5.29 -26.41
CA GLY A 96 -19.88 -3.84 -26.49
C GLY A 96 -19.64 -3.05 -25.19
N SER A 97 -19.13 -3.71 -24.14
CA SER A 97 -18.84 -3.07 -22.84
C SER A 97 -17.36 -2.66 -22.70
N HIS A 98 -17.10 -1.68 -21.83
CA HIS A 98 -15.76 -1.17 -21.52
C HIS A 98 -15.30 -1.63 -20.15
N TYR A 99 -14.07 -2.14 -20.07
CA TYR A 99 -13.50 -2.65 -18.84
C TYR A 99 -12.08 -2.11 -18.59
N THR A 100 -11.82 -1.72 -17.35
CA THR A 100 -10.46 -1.55 -16.83
C THR A 100 -10.10 -2.72 -15.94
N MET A 101 -9.05 -3.46 -16.33
CA MET A 101 -8.36 -4.37 -15.43
C MET A 101 -7.45 -3.57 -14.51
N ILE A 102 -7.73 -3.55 -13.22
CA ILE A 102 -6.95 -2.82 -12.22
C ILE A 102 -5.98 -3.80 -11.58
N ALA A 103 -4.67 -3.64 -11.83
CA ALA A 103 -3.63 -4.37 -11.14
C ALA A 103 -3.21 -3.62 -9.87
N TYR A 104 -3.24 -4.27 -8.71
CA TYR A 104 -2.96 -3.64 -7.41
C TYR A 104 -2.22 -4.60 -6.47
N GLY A 105 -1.83 -4.12 -5.28
CA GLY A 105 -1.01 -4.88 -4.33
C GLY A 105 0.46 -4.50 -4.41
N SER A 106 1.33 -5.26 -3.74
CA SER A 106 2.77 -4.99 -3.69
C SER A 106 3.59 -6.01 -4.48
N ALA A 107 4.86 -5.72 -4.73
CA ALA A 107 5.81 -6.65 -5.34
C ALA A 107 5.77 -8.04 -4.68
N GLY A 108 5.56 -9.08 -5.48
CA GLY A 108 5.39 -10.46 -5.02
C GLY A 108 3.98 -10.84 -4.54
N SER A 109 3.01 -9.93 -4.59
CA SER A 109 1.62 -10.18 -4.20
C SER A 109 0.63 -9.32 -5.00
N VAL A 110 0.84 -9.24 -6.31
CA VAL A 110 -0.06 -8.52 -7.23
C VAL A 110 -1.39 -9.25 -7.31
N ARG A 111 -2.47 -8.47 -7.34
CA ARG A 111 -3.86 -8.90 -7.51
C ARG A 111 -4.50 -8.11 -8.63
N THR A 112 -5.59 -8.63 -9.18
CA THR A 112 -6.37 -7.94 -10.20
C THR A 112 -7.83 -7.83 -9.79
N THR A 113 -8.48 -6.76 -10.25
CA THR A 113 -9.95 -6.62 -10.20
C THR A 113 -10.43 -5.98 -11.49
N LEU A 114 -11.62 -6.36 -11.94
CA LEU A 114 -12.21 -5.86 -13.17
C LEU A 114 -13.26 -4.79 -12.84
N LEU A 115 -13.08 -3.59 -13.39
CA LEU A 115 -14.05 -2.50 -13.31
C LEU A 115 -14.76 -2.35 -14.66
N GLN A 116 -16.09 -2.45 -14.67
CA GLN A 116 -16.88 -2.05 -15.83
C GLN A 116 -17.13 -0.54 -15.83
N GLU A 117 -16.96 0.08 -16.98
CA GLU A 117 -16.93 1.54 -17.19
C GLU A 117 -18.10 2.05 -18.04
N ASP A 118 -19.24 1.36 -18.01
CA ASP A 118 -20.47 1.73 -18.73
C ASP A 118 -21.56 2.26 -17.80
N GLN A 119 -21.21 2.99 -16.75
CA GLN A 119 -22.23 3.64 -15.93
C GLN A 119 -22.83 4.82 -16.66
N ASP A 120 -24.14 4.97 -16.54
CA ASP A 120 -24.84 6.16 -17.02
C ASP A 120 -24.26 7.42 -16.39
N ALA A 121 -24.19 8.49 -17.19
CA ALA A 121 -23.81 9.81 -16.74
C ALA A 121 -24.66 10.25 -15.54
N ALA A 122 -24.08 11.07 -14.65
CA ALA A 122 -24.84 11.70 -13.59
C ALA A 122 -25.77 12.78 -14.15
N ALA A 123 -26.77 13.20 -13.36
CA ALA A 123 -27.57 14.37 -13.70
C ALA A 123 -26.71 15.65 -13.77
N SER A 124 -27.20 16.67 -14.47
CA SER A 124 -26.55 18.00 -14.49
C SER A 124 -26.35 18.55 -13.07
N GLY A 125 -25.17 19.10 -12.79
CA GLY A 125 -24.77 19.57 -11.46
C GLY A 125 -24.43 18.47 -10.45
N LYS A 126 -24.43 17.20 -10.87
CA LYS A 126 -24.07 16.03 -10.05
C LYS A 126 -22.89 15.28 -10.66
N SER A 127 -22.28 14.42 -9.84
CA SER A 127 -21.25 13.45 -10.25
C SER A 127 -21.48 12.13 -9.50
N LYS A 128 -21.14 11.01 -10.12
CA LYS A 128 -21.07 9.70 -9.45
C LYS A 128 -19.63 9.42 -9.02
N LEU A 129 -19.46 8.89 -7.80
CA LEU A 129 -18.18 8.46 -7.26
C LEU A 129 -18.30 7.03 -6.74
N LEU A 130 -17.47 6.12 -7.26
CA LEU A 130 -17.23 4.81 -6.66
C LEU A 130 -15.91 4.88 -5.88
N VAL A 131 -15.86 4.36 -4.66
CA VAL A 131 -14.60 4.18 -3.94
C VAL A 131 -14.27 2.71 -3.87
N LEU A 132 -13.07 2.32 -4.32
CA LEU A 132 -12.56 0.95 -4.22
C LEU A 132 -11.48 0.89 -3.14
N ASN A 133 -11.65 0.02 -2.14
CA ASN A 133 -10.60 -0.28 -1.18
C ASN A 133 -9.72 -1.41 -1.71
N LEU A 134 -8.67 -1.07 -2.44
CA LEU A 134 -7.66 -2.01 -2.96
C LEU A 134 -6.37 -1.94 -2.13
N ALA A 135 -6.47 -1.54 -0.87
CA ALA A 135 -5.39 -1.50 0.11
C ALA A 135 -5.60 -2.65 1.12
N PRO A 136 -5.16 -3.88 0.82
CA PRO A 136 -5.42 -5.02 1.70
C PRO A 136 -4.80 -4.86 3.08
N ASP A 137 -3.65 -4.20 3.11
CA ASP A 137 -2.97 -3.78 4.31
C ASP A 137 -3.52 -2.47 4.87
N ALA A 138 -4.70 -1.96 4.55
CA ALA A 138 -5.29 -0.87 5.32
C ALA A 138 -6.37 -1.38 6.28
N GLY A 139 -7.11 -2.43 5.90
CA GLY A 139 -8.34 -2.81 6.58
C GLY A 139 -9.49 -1.91 6.12
N ALA A 140 -10.63 -1.99 6.82
CA ALA A 140 -11.81 -1.22 6.45
C ALA A 140 -11.61 0.30 6.63
N MET A 141 -12.21 1.08 5.74
CA MET A 141 -12.04 2.54 5.70
C MET A 141 -13.35 3.29 5.55
N ASP A 142 -13.39 4.48 6.14
CA ASP A 142 -14.43 5.48 5.93
C ASP A 142 -13.90 6.60 5.02
N VAL A 143 -14.79 7.17 4.22
CA VAL A 143 -14.45 8.22 3.25
C VAL A 143 -15.35 9.43 3.50
N TYR A 144 -14.71 10.59 3.58
CA TYR A 144 -15.35 11.89 3.81
C TYR A 144 -15.03 12.80 2.63
N VAL A 145 -16.06 13.43 2.07
CA VAL A 145 -15.93 14.42 0.99
C VAL A 145 -16.48 15.73 1.53
N THR A 146 -15.63 16.75 1.61
CA THR A 146 -15.94 18.02 2.28
C THR A 146 -15.43 19.21 1.48
N GLY A 147 -15.84 20.42 1.88
CA GLY A 147 -15.12 21.64 1.52
C GLY A 147 -13.67 21.62 2.02
N ALA A 148 -12.80 22.45 1.44
CA ALA A 148 -11.37 22.48 1.77
C ALA A 148 -11.09 22.78 3.25
N ASP A 149 -11.86 23.71 3.82
CA ASP A 149 -11.70 24.24 5.19
C ASP A 149 -12.65 23.59 6.21
N GLU A 150 -13.50 22.65 5.79
CA GLU A 150 -14.45 21.99 6.69
C GLU A 150 -13.73 21.00 7.62
N SER A 151 -14.10 21.00 8.91
CA SER A 151 -13.54 20.07 9.89
C SER A 151 -13.98 18.63 9.61
N LEU A 152 -13.07 17.67 9.84
CA LEU A 152 -13.38 16.25 9.76
C LEU A 152 -14.26 15.79 10.93
N ASP A 153 -14.13 16.42 12.10
CA ASP A 153 -14.78 15.99 13.34
C ASP A 153 -16.30 15.92 13.19
N THR A 154 -16.88 16.93 12.53
CA THR A 154 -18.31 17.07 12.29
C THR A 154 -18.77 16.50 10.96
N ALA A 155 -17.86 16.05 10.09
CA ALA A 155 -18.21 15.54 8.76
C ALA A 155 -18.92 14.18 8.85
N SER A 156 -19.90 13.96 7.97
CA SER A 156 -20.51 12.65 7.75
C SER A 156 -19.73 11.90 6.66
N SER A 157 -19.55 10.59 6.84
CA SER A 157 -18.93 9.75 5.81
C SER A 157 -19.87 9.60 4.62
N VAL A 158 -19.35 9.75 3.40
CA VAL A 158 -20.10 9.42 2.16
C VAL A 158 -20.06 7.92 1.86
N ALA A 159 -19.07 7.22 2.39
CA ALA A 159 -18.94 5.78 2.36
C ALA A 159 -18.33 5.33 3.69
N SER A 160 -18.90 4.32 4.32
CA SER A 160 -18.44 3.80 5.61
C SER A 160 -18.07 2.33 5.52
N SER A 161 -17.09 1.92 6.32
CA SER A 161 -16.66 0.52 6.49
C SER A 161 -16.43 -0.21 5.17
N ILE A 162 -15.82 0.45 4.18
CA ILE A 162 -15.50 -0.19 2.90
C ILE A 162 -14.46 -1.27 3.17
N ALA A 163 -14.88 -2.54 3.14
CA ALA A 163 -14.02 -3.68 3.38
C ALA A 163 -12.91 -3.79 2.32
N THR A 164 -11.79 -4.39 2.70
CA THR A 164 -10.70 -4.71 1.76
C THR A 164 -11.21 -5.50 0.56
N GLY A 165 -10.78 -5.10 -0.64
CA GLY A 165 -11.18 -5.73 -1.91
C GLY A 165 -12.60 -5.40 -2.36
N SER A 166 -13.31 -4.52 -1.64
CA SER A 166 -14.70 -4.14 -1.92
C SER A 166 -14.81 -2.69 -2.40
N GLY A 167 -15.98 -2.34 -2.93
CA GLY A 167 -16.32 -0.98 -3.33
C GLY A 167 -17.49 -0.41 -2.52
N SER A 168 -17.60 0.91 -2.46
CA SER A 168 -18.71 1.61 -1.81
C SER A 168 -20.06 1.49 -2.54
N GLY A 169 -20.05 1.02 -3.78
CA GLY A 169 -21.09 1.34 -4.76
C GLY A 169 -20.98 2.79 -5.24
N TYR A 170 -21.72 3.14 -6.30
CA TYR A 170 -21.72 4.50 -6.83
C TYR A 170 -22.54 5.45 -5.95
N ILE A 171 -21.89 6.49 -5.44
CA ILE A 171 -22.49 7.55 -4.64
C ILE A 171 -22.70 8.76 -5.53
N THR A 172 -23.89 9.38 -5.46
CA THR A 172 -24.16 10.62 -6.20
C THR A 172 -23.87 11.83 -5.31
N LEU A 173 -22.97 12.69 -5.77
CA LEU A 173 -22.52 13.91 -5.10
C LEU A 173 -22.82 15.12 -5.97
N ASN A 174 -22.74 16.33 -5.39
CA ASN A 174 -22.69 17.55 -6.19
C ASN A 174 -21.39 17.59 -6.99
N SER A 175 -21.44 18.10 -8.22
CA SER A 175 -20.21 18.40 -8.97
C SER A 175 -19.47 19.58 -8.35
N GLY A 176 -18.15 19.57 -8.43
CA GLY A 176 -17.29 20.62 -7.87
C GLY A 176 -15.89 20.10 -7.52
N THR A 177 -15.15 20.90 -6.77
CA THR A 177 -13.84 20.52 -6.23
C THR A 177 -13.96 20.33 -4.72
N PHE A 178 -13.43 19.22 -4.21
CA PHE A 178 -13.59 18.82 -2.82
C PHE A 178 -12.27 18.36 -2.22
N ARG A 179 -12.19 18.41 -0.89
CA ARG A 179 -11.17 17.68 -0.14
C ARG A 179 -11.73 16.29 0.19
N VAL A 180 -10.89 15.26 0.05
CA VAL A 180 -11.26 13.88 0.42
C VAL A 180 -10.34 13.38 1.50
N ARG A 181 -10.92 12.98 2.63
CA ARG A 181 -10.20 12.37 3.76
C ARG A 181 -10.65 10.94 3.92
N VAL A 182 -9.68 10.05 4.09
CA VAL A 182 -9.89 8.62 4.29
C VAL A 182 -9.33 8.24 5.65
N THR A 183 -10.14 7.57 6.45
CA THR A 183 -9.78 7.17 7.81
C THR A 183 -9.94 5.68 8.00
N ALA A 184 -9.40 5.13 9.09
CA ALA A 184 -9.86 3.84 9.57
C ALA A 184 -11.38 3.86 9.80
N ALA A 185 -12.03 2.73 9.56
CA ALA A 185 -13.45 2.60 9.83
C ALA A 185 -13.77 2.97 11.28
N SER A 186 -14.78 3.82 11.47
CA SER A 186 -15.24 4.29 12.78
C SER A 186 -14.23 5.11 13.60
N SER A 187 -13.12 5.57 13.02
CA SER A 187 -12.12 6.38 13.72
C SER A 187 -11.61 7.54 12.87
N LYS A 188 -12.10 8.76 13.14
CA LYS A 188 -11.68 9.98 12.44
C LYS A 188 -10.27 10.45 12.80
N THR A 189 -9.72 9.98 13.92
CA THR A 189 -8.37 10.32 14.38
C THR A 189 -7.28 9.47 13.72
N ASP A 190 -7.64 8.32 13.13
CA ASP A 190 -6.75 7.50 12.31
C ASP A 190 -6.89 7.90 10.84
N LEU A 191 -6.28 9.04 10.49
CA LEU A 191 -6.24 9.57 9.13
C LEU A 191 -5.20 8.79 8.29
N ARG A 192 -5.66 8.19 7.20
CA ARG A 192 -4.85 7.32 6.33
C ARG A 192 -4.52 7.92 4.98
N LEU A 193 -5.29 8.89 4.52
CA LEU A 193 -5.04 9.70 3.33
C LEU A 193 -5.83 11.01 3.41
N ASP A 194 -5.22 12.08 2.94
CA ASP A 194 -5.84 13.40 2.77
C ASP A 194 -5.51 13.94 1.39
N ILE A 195 -6.54 14.00 0.54
CA ILE A 195 -6.48 14.55 -0.81
C ILE A 195 -7.00 15.98 -0.73
N PRO A 196 -6.13 17.02 -0.82
CA PRO A 196 -6.53 18.40 -0.60
C PRO A 196 -7.54 18.92 -1.63
N SER A 197 -7.50 18.36 -2.85
CA SER A 197 -8.36 18.77 -3.96
C SER A 197 -8.55 17.63 -4.96
N ILE A 198 -9.80 17.17 -5.11
CA ILE A 198 -10.27 16.29 -6.19
C ILE A 198 -11.39 16.99 -6.95
N THR A 199 -11.43 16.84 -8.27
CA THR A 199 -12.51 17.42 -9.10
C THR A 199 -13.52 16.34 -9.48
N LEU A 200 -14.79 16.63 -9.24
CA LEU A 200 -15.94 15.82 -9.64
C LEU A 200 -16.75 16.62 -10.68
N ALA A 201 -16.58 16.29 -11.96
CA ALA A 201 -17.20 17.03 -13.06
C ALA A 201 -18.73 16.87 -13.07
N SER A 202 -19.45 17.90 -13.53
CA SER A 202 -20.90 17.79 -13.80
C SER A 202 -21.14 16.71 -14.83
N THR A 203 -22.14 15.85 -14.59
CA THR A 203 -22.46 14.62 -15.35
C THR A 203 -21.40 13.52 -15.26
N GLY A 204 -20.32 13.72 -14.51
CA GLY A 204 -19.17 12.82 -14.44
C GLY A 204 -19.44 11.52 -13.69
N VAL A 205 -18.66 10.50 -14.04
CA VAL A 205 -18.51 9.25 -13.30
C VAL A 205 -17.02 9.04 -13.04
N SER A 206 -16.65 8.83 -11.78
CA SER A 206 -15.27 8.55 -11.42
C SER A 206 -15.17 7.48 -10.35
N THR A 207 -14.01 6.82 -10.31
CA THR A 207 -13.66 5.83 -9.30
C THR A 207 -12.43 6.33 -8.54
N LEU A 208 -12.52 6.46 -7.22
CA LEU A 208 -11.36 6.64 -6.36
C LEU A 208 -10.85 5.27 -5.91
N ILE A 209 -9.69 4.90 -6.41
CA ILE A 209 -9.01 3.64 -6.09
C ILE A 209 -8.03 3.91 -4.95
N LEU A 210 -8.28 3.32 -3.79
CA LEU A 210 -7.39 3.37 -2.64
C LEU A 210 -6.42 2.20 -2.72
N THR A 211 -5.12 2.49 -2.68
CA THR A 211 -4.06 1.47 -2.75
C THR A 211 -3.20 1.51 -1.48
N GLY A 212 -2.52 0.41 -1.16
CA GLY A 212 -1.68 0.34 0.03
C GLY A 212 -0.50 1.31 0.01
N SER A 213 0.32 1.24 1.05
CA SER A 213 1.61 1.92 1.16
C SER A 213 2.67 0.98 1.73
N THR A 214 3.93 1.43 1.76
CA THR A 214 5.07 0.60 2.19
C THR A 214 4.99 0.17 3.66
N GLY A 215 4.59 1.06 4.57
CA GLY A 215 4.37 0.76 5.98
C GLY A 215 3.12 -0.09 6.21
N GLY A 216 2.19 -0.05 5.26
CA GLY A 216 1.00 -0.87 5.26
C GLY A 216 -0.05 -0.37 6.24
N VAL A 217 -0.28 0.93 6.42
CA VAL A 217 -1.53 1.41 7.05
C VAL A 217 -2.06 2.63 6.32
N LEU A 218 -1.15 3.56 6.01
CA LEU A 218 -1.46 4.66 5.11
C LEU A 218 -1.86 4.14 3.73
N VAL A 219 -2.64 4.92 3.00
CA VAL A 219 -3.07 4.58 1.63
C VAL A 219 -2.75 5.70 0.67
N ASN A 220 -2.63 5.36 -0.61
CA ASN A 220 -2.59 6.31 -1.72
C ASN A 220 -3.93 6.30 -2.46
N GLY A 221 -4.23 7.37 -3.19
CA GLY A 221 -5.43 7.48 -4.03
C GLY A 221 -5.10 7.58 -5.51
N ILE A 222 -5.88 6.93 -6.36
CA ILE A 222 -5.88 7.15 -7.82
C ILE A 222 -7.32 7.42 -8.23
N GLN A 223 -7.60 8.59 -8.77
CA GLN A 223 -8.90 8.85 -9.40
C GLN A 223 -8.84 8.38 -10.85
N LEU A 224 -9.77 7.51 -11.24
CA LEU A 224 -10.03 7.14 -12.62
C LEU A 224 -11.32 7.82 -13.08
N VAL A 225 -11.27 8.64 -14.11
CA VAL A 225 -12.47 9.10 -14.81
C VAL A 225 -12.94 7.96 -15.72
N GLN A 226 -14.23 7.64 -15.69
CA GLN A 226 -14.80 6.58 -16.52
C GLN A 226 -14.43 6.79 -17.99
N GLN A 227 -13.85 5.76 -18.62
CA GLN A 227 -13.33 5.77 -20.01
C GLN A 227 -12.30 6.90 -20.29
N GLY A 228 -11.81 7.57 -19.25
CA GLY A 228 -10.91 8.71 -19.32
C GLY A 228 -9.56 8.45 -18.67
N ALA A 229 -8.88 9.54 -18.30
CA ALA A 229 -7.55 9.51 -17.70
C ALA A 229 -7.60 9.25 -16.18
N THR A 230 -6.42 8.99 -15.61
CA THR A 230 -6.19 8.91 -14.17
C THR A 230 -5.60 10.20 -13.61
N SER A 231 -5.81 10.44 -12.32
CA SER A 231 -5.09 11.45 -11.51
C SER A 231 -4.55 10.77 -10.26
N ASN A 232 -3.26 10.92 -9.99
CA ASN A 232 -2.59 10.29 -8.86
C ASN A 232 -2.57 11.22 -7.64
N PHE A 233 -2.91 10.67 -6.48
CA PHE A 233 -2.92 11.34 -5.18
C PHE A 233 -2.09 10.51 -4.19
N PRO A 234 -0.74 10.55 -4.30
CA PRO A 234 0.12 9.85 -3.36
C PRO A 234 -0.02 10.45 -1.97
N ASN A 235 0.10 9.61 -0.96
CA ASN A 235 0.18 10.07 0.41
C ASN A 235 1.46 10.90 0.61
N ALA A 236 1.36 12.02 1.33
CA ALA A 236 2.51 12.88 1.65
C ALA A 236 2.97 12.75 3.12
N THR A 237 2.39 11.81 3.86
CA THR A 237 2.67 11.58 5.28
C THR A 237 3.39 10.26 5.50
N ALA A 238 4.05 10.14 6.64
CA ALA A 238 4.57 8.90 7.20
C ALA A 238 3.97 8.72 8.60
N ARG A 239 4.18 7.57 9.23
CA ARG A 239 3.93 7.41 10.66
C ARG A 239 5.24 7.15 11.39
N ALA A 240 5.41 7.74 12.55
CA ALA A 240 6.55 7.45 13.40
C ALA A 240 6.14 7.34 14.86
N ARG A 241 6.89 6.54 15.62
CA ARG A 241 6.87 6.51 17.08
C ARG A 241 8.26 6.74 17.63
N LEU A 242 8.35 7.25 18.86
CA LEU A 242 9.60 7.23 19.62
C LEU A 242 9.63 5.99 20.52
N VAL A 243 10.79 5.36 20.64
CA VAL A 243 11.06 4.32 21.63
C VAL A 243 12.22 4.77 22.49
N ALA A 244 11.97 4.89 23.80
CA ALA A 244 12.99 5.15 24.80
C ALA A 244 13.55 3.82 25.28
N ALA A 245 14.74 3.45 24.81
CA ALA A 245 15.46 2.24 25.18
C ALA A 245 16.80 2.54 25.90
N VAL A 246 17.05 3.81 26.22
CA VAL A 246 18.25 4.26 26.95
C VAL A 246 18.35 3.56 28.31
N GLY A 247 19.57 3.18 28.69
CA GLY A 247 19.84 2.53 29.97
C GLY A 247 19.61 3.43 31.20
N SER A 248 19.73 2.84 32.37
CA SER A 248 19.68 3.50 33.70
C SER A 248 18.37 4.25 33.98
N SER A 249 17.25 3.77 33.42
CA SER A 249 15.93 4.38 33.58
C SER A 249 15.89 5.88 33.22
N ALA A 250 16.66 6.29 32.21
CA ALA A 250 16.73 7.69 31.80
C ALA A 250 15.36 8.24 31.39
N LEU A 251 15.14 9.53 31.66
CA LEU A 251 13.96 10.24 31.18
C LEU A 251 14.16 10.64 29.73
N VAL A 252 13.26 10.23 28.85
CA VAL A 252 13.30 10.52 27.42
C VAL A 252 12.01 11.19 26.98
N SER A 253 12.14 12.23 26.15
CA SER A 253 11.03 12.83 25.40
C SER A 253 11.49 13.17 24.00
N GLY A 254 10.56 13.27 23.05
CA GLY A 254 10.93 13.71 21.72
C GLY A 254 9.77 14.16 20.85
N SER A 255 10.11 14.97 19.86
CA SER A 255 9.22 15.51 18.85
C SER A 255 9.91 15.53 17.49
N ILE A 256 9.10 15.48 16.44
CA ILE A 256 9.53 15.61 15.05
C ILE A 256 8.79 16.78 14.40
N GLY A 257 9.52 17.79 13.95
CA GLY A 257 8.95 19.10 13.69
C GLY A 257 8.20 19.61 14.92
N GLN A 258 6.90 19.88 14.77
CA GLN A 258 6.02 20.31 15.87
C GLN A 258 5.21 19.17 16.49
N THR A 259 5.33 17.95 15.97
CA THR A 259 4.55 16.80 16.45
C THR A 259 5.28 16.11 17.59
N SER A 260 4.69 16.11 18.79
CA SER A 260 5.18 15.32 19.92
C SER A 260 5.01 13.83 19.63
N LEU A 261 6.10 13.06 19.74
CA LEU A 261 6.08 11.60 19.60
C LEU A 261 6.07 10.89 20.96
N MET A 262 6.65 11.54 21.98
CA MET A 262 6.71 10.99 23.34
C MET A 262 6.85 12.11 24.36
N PRO A 263 5.91 12.24 25.31
CA PRO A 263 6.10 13.09 26.48
C PRO A 263 7.23 12.53 27.35
N THR A 264 7.77 13.32 28.28
CA THR A 264 8.84 12.86 29.19
C THR A 264 8.42 11.58 29.91
N SER A 265 9.11 10.49 29.58
CA SER A 265 8.80 9.13 30.01
C SER A 265 10.05 8.43 30.50
N VAL A 266 9.91 7.52 31.46
CA VAL A 266 11.03 6.72 31.99
C VAL A 266 11.33 5.58 31.03
N ALA A 267 12.59 5.43 30.60
CA ALA A 267 13.01 4.29 29.80
C ALA A 267 13.03 3.00 30.67
N PRO A 268 12.70 1.82 30.11
CA PRO A 268 12.26 1.61 28.74
C PRO A 268 10.76 1.91 28.53
N THR A 269 10.42 2.67 27.48
CA THR A 269 9.05 3.00 27.08
C THR A 269 8.90 2.99 25.56
N ILE A 270 7.78 2.45 25.07
CA ILE A 270 7.42 2.42 23.64
C ILE A 270 6.23 3.34 23.44
N GLY A 271 6.37 4.38 22.61
CA GLY A 271 5.29 5.28 22.22
C GLY A 271 4.41 4.70 21.11
N ASP A 272 3.30 5.38 20.85
CA ASP A 272 2.39 5.05 19.76
C ASP A 272 2.81 5.71 18.44
N TYR A 273 2.37 5.14 17.32
CA TYR A 273 2.57 5.77 16.01
C TYR A 273 1.75 7.05 15.91
N THR A 274 2.38 8.11 15.41
CA THR A 274 1.75 9.37 15.08
C THR A 274 1.98 9.69 13.61
N THR A 275 0.94 10.17 12.93
CA THR A 275 1.04 10.64 11.54
C THR A 275 1.80 11.97 11.50
N ILE A 276 2.77 12.05 10.60
CA ILE A 276 3.68 13.19 10.44
C ILE A 276 3.94 13.46 8.96
N ALA A 277 4.38 14.67 8.62
CA ALA A 277 4.82 14.95 7.25
C ALA A 277 6.01 14.07 6.87
N ALA A 278 5.99 13.54 5.65
CA ALA A 278 7.15 12.85 5.08
C ALA A 278 8.24 13.86 4.67
N GLY A 279 9.45 13.38 4.46
CA GLY A 279 10.62 14.17 4.12
C GLY A 279 11.66 14.20 5.23
N THR A 280 12.60 15.15 5.14
CA THR A 280 13.60 15.37 6.20
C THR A 280 12.99 16.25 7.27
N ALA A 281 12.99 15.78 8.51
CA ALA A 281 12.36 16.51 9.62
C ALA A 281 13.35 16.81 10.75
N ASP A 282 13.15 17.96 11.41
CA ASP A 282 13.89 18.31 12.62
C ASP A 282 13.47 17.38 13.76
N LEU A 283 14.43 16.73 14.38
CA LEU A 283 14.22 15.83 15.50
C LEU A 283 14.74 16.50 16.77
N SER A 284 13.86 16.71 17.74
CA SER A 284 14.24 17.17 19.09
C SER A 284 14.05 16.02 20.05
N VAL A 285 15.13 15.50 20.63
CA VAL A 285 15.12 14.45 21.65
C VAL A 285 15.82 14.96 22.89
N TYR A 286 15.21 14.77 24.05
CA TYR A 286 15.81 15.09 25.33
C TYR A 286 16.07 13.82 26.12
N VAL A 287 17.26 13.70 26.71
CA VAL A 287 17.63 12.62 27.64
C VAL A 287 18.04 13.27 28.95
N ASN A 288 17.35 12.94 30.04
CA ASN A 288 17.51 13.55 31.37
C ASN A 288 17.48 15.10 31.33
N GLY A 289 16.62 15.65 30.47
CA GLY A 289 16.47 17.10 30.29
C GLY A 289 17.51 17.76 29.38
N ALA A 290 18.56 17.05 28.96
CA ALA A 290 19.54 17.56 28.00
C ALA A 290 19.08 17.30 26.56
N LEU A 291 19.16 18.32 25.69
CA LEU A 291 18.87 18.18 24.27
C LEU A 291 19.98 17.40 23.56
N MET A 292 19.61 16.34 22.86
CA MET A 292 20.52 15.51 22.09
C MET A 292 20.62 16.00 20.65
N THR A 293 21.79 15.82 20.04
CA THR A 293 22.01 16.11 18.61
C THR A 293 22.10 14.81 17.83
N PHE A 294 21.11 14.56 16.97
CA PHE A 294 21.09 13.42 16.05
C PHE A 294 20.98 13.90 14.60
N ALA A 295 21.34 13.02 13.66
CA ALA A 295 21.03 13.25 12.26
C ALA A 295 19.52 13.33 12.05
N LYS A 296 19.09 14.24 11.19
CA LYS A 296 17.66 14.38 10.83
C LYS A 296 17.20 13.11 10.10
N PRO A 297 16.11 12.46 10.56
CA PRO A 297 15.57 11.32 9.84
C PRO A 297 14.98 11.76 8.49
N ALA A 298 15.25 10.97 7.45
CA ALA A 298 14.61 11.09 6.15
C ALA A 298 13.46 10.07 6.07
N LEU A 299 12.23 10.56 6.17
CA LEU A 299 11.04 9.72 6.24
C LEU A 299 10.39 9.63 4.87
N ALA A 300 10.27 8.42 4.33
CA ALA A 300 9.57 8.19 3.08
C ALA A 300 8.04 8.22 3.31
N ALA A 301 7.31 8.80 2.36
CA ALA A 301 5.86 8.84 2.45
C ALA A 301 5.26 7.43 2.35
N GLY A 302 4.20 7.19 3.12
CA GLY A 302 3.55 5.90 3.24
C GLY A 302 4.31 4.87 4.08
N SER A 303 5.42 5.25 4.73
CA SER A 303 6.20 4.35 5.59
C SER A 303 5.89 4.54 7.07
N ASP A 304 6.15 3.48 7.84
CA ASP A 304 6.12 3.49 9.31
C ASP A 304 7.55 3.44 9.86
N TYR A 305 7.80 4.16 10.94
CA TYR A 305 9.13 4.24 11.56
C TYR A 305 9.11 4.10 13.08
N THR A 306 10.11 3.40 13.59
CA THR A 306 10.48 3.40 15.00
C THR A 306 11.76 4.23 15.15
N LEU A 307 11.64 5.39 15.77
CA LEU A 307 12.76 6.23 16.18
C LEU A 307 13.21 5.78 17.58
N MET A 308 14.17 4.88 17.64
CA MET A 308 14.62 4.30 18.91
C MET A 308 15.84 5.05 19.45
N VAL A 309 15.69 5.64 20.62
CA VAL A 309 16.78 6.25 21.38
C VAL A 309 17.32 5.20 22.35
N TRP A 310 18.56 4.77 22.17
CA TRP A 310 19.16 3.64 22.89
C TRP A 310 20.61 3.95 23.30
N GLY A 311 21.29 3.04 23.98
CA GLY A 311 22.64 3.28 24.51
C GLY A 311 22.61 3.81 25.95
N THR A 312 23.75 4.28 26.44
CA THR A 312 23.84 4.79 27.81
C THR A 312 23.23 6.19 27.90
N ALA A 313 22.83 6.63 29.09
CA ALA A 313 22.34 7.99 29.28
C ALA A 313 23.40 9.06 28.98
N ALA A 314 24.69 8.72 29.06
CA ALA A 314 25.80 9.62 28.75
C ALA A 314 26.15 9.65 27.26
N GLU A 315 25.88 8.57 26.53
CA GLU A 315 26.12 8.45 25.09
C GLU A 315 24.89 7.81 24.41
N PRO A 316 23.75 8.54 24.36
CA PRO A 316 22.57 8.04 23.69
C PRO A 316 22.78 8.04 22.18
N LYS A 317 22.20 7.05 21.51
CA LYS A 317 22.24 6.82 20.07
C LYS A 317 20.83 6.80 19.53
N LEU A 318 20.67 7.16 18.27
CA LEU A 318 19.41 7.06 17.55
C LEU A 318 19.50 5.96 16.48
N ALA A 319 18.55 5.03 16.50
CA ALA A 319 18.26 4.16 15.39
C ALA A 319 16.95 4.60 14.73
N VAL A 320 16.97 4.77 13.40
CA VAL A 320 15.78 5.05 12.59
C VAL A 320 15.42 3.75 11.87
N LEU A 321 14.49 2.99 12.46
CA LEU A 321 14.09 1.68 11.96
C LEU A 321 12.86 1.84 11.07
N THR A 322 12.89 1.26 9.86
CA THR A 322 11.70 1.17 9.00
C THR A 322 10.88 -0.04 9.45
N ASP A 323 9.60 0.19 9.74
CA ASP A 323 8.68 -0.84 10.20
C ASP A 323 7.86 -1.38 9.01
N ASP A 324 7.84 -2.71 8.86
CA ASP A 324 6.93 -3.39 7.93
C ASP A 324 5.71 -3.92 8.68
N ASN A 325 4.67 -3.08 8.74
CA ASN A 325 3.39 -3.40 9.36
C ASN A 325 2.32 -3.86 8.35
N ARG A 326 2.72 -4.24 7.12
CA ARG A 326 1.84 -4.95 6.18
C ARG A 326 1.41 -6.29 6.79
N LEU A 327 0.24 -6.77 6.42
CA LEU A 327 -0.23 -8.08 6.87
C LEU A 327 0.67 -9.19 6.30
N PRO A 328 0.74 -10.36 6.95
CA PRO A 328 1.36 -11.53 6.34
C PRO A 328 0.62 -11.91 5.05
N THR A 329 1.34 -12.54 4.11
CA THR A 329 0.79 -12.98 2.82
C THR A 329 -0.36 -13.98 2.96
N SER A 330 -0.37 -14.77 4.03
CA SER A 330 -1.47 -15.67 4.42
C SER A 330 -2.10 -15.22 5.75
N PRO A 331 -2.88 -14.13 5.77
CA PRO A 331 -3.34 -13.49 6.99
C PRO A 331 -4.43 -14.27 7.74
N THR A 332 -4.95 -15.36 7.17
CA THR A 332 -5.91 -16.24 7.86
C THR A 332 -5.23 -17.38 8.63
N THR A 333 -3.95 -17.65 8.37
CA THR A 333 -3.22 -18.78 8.95
C THR A 333 -1.90 -18.41 9.61
N THR A 334 -1.38 -17.21 9.35
CA THR A 334 -0.06 -16.77 9.83
C THR A 334 -0.10 -15.37 10.42
N ALA A 335 0.86 -15.07 11.29
CA ALA A 335 1.23 -13.75 11.78
C ALA A 335 2.63 -13.36 11.25
N LYS A 336 3.06 -12.11 11.44
CA LYS A 336 4.48 -11.73 11.35
C LYS A 336 5.04 -11.42 12.73
N ILE A 337 6.27 -11.86 13.02
CA ILE A 337 6.99 -11.52 14.26
C ILE A 337 8.38 -11.00 13.90
N ARG A 338 8.80 -9.89 14.52
CA ARG A 338 10.17 -9.36 14.43
C ARG A 338 10.74 -9.08 15.81
N LEU A 339 12.07 -9.05 15.91
CA LEU A 339 12.81 -8.64 17.11
C LEU A 339 13.49 -7.30 16.87
N VAL A 340 13.29 -6.35 17.78
CA VAL A 340 14.03 -5.10 17.88
C VAL A 340 14.91 -5.15 19.12
N ASN A 341 16.22 -4.97 18.92
CA ASN A 341 17.19 -4.96 20.01
C ASN A 341 17.62 -3.51 20.31
N GLY A 342 17.10 -2.95 21.39
CA GLY A 342 17.45 -1.63 21.93
C GLY A 342 18.32 -1.70 23.19
N VAL A 343 18.95 -2.84 23.49
CA VAL A 343 19.71 -3.01 24.73
C VAL A 343 20.95 -2.10 24.75
N ALA A 344 21.05 -1.28 25.77
CA ALA A 344 22.20 -0.41 26.02
C ALA A 344 23.45 -1.23 26.35
N SER A 345 24.57 -0.87 25.73
CA SER A 345 25.88 -1.49 25.96
C SER A 345 25.93 -3.01 25.74
N ALA A 346 25.02 -3.56 24.92
CA ALA A 346 25.10 -4.95 24.51
C ALA A 346 26.25 -5.17 23.51
N THR A 347 27.04 -6.20 23.74
CA THR A 347 28.18 -6.60 22.89
C THR A 347 27.89 -7.82 22.01
N THR A 348 26.76 -8.49 22.24
CA THR A 348 26.31 -9.67 21.51
C THR A 348 24.89 -9.46 20.97
N GLY A 349 24.59 -10.04 19.81
CA GLY A 349 23.23 -10.06 19.27
C GLY A 349 22.29 -10.99 20.04
N LEU A 350 21.01 -10.72 19.94
CA LEU A 350 19.94 -11.52 20.54
C LEU A 350 19.32 -12.47 19.51
N THR A 351 18.76 -13.58 19.98
CA THR A 351 18.05 -14.56 19.14
C THR A 351 16.60 -14.69 19.61
N LEU A 352 15.65 -14.48 18.70
CA LEU A 352 14.21 -14.70 18.92
C LEU A 352 13.85 -16.12 18.49
N ASN A 353 13.22 -16.87 19.38
CA ASN A 353 12.72 -18.21 19.11
C ASN A 353 11.21 -18.30 19.36
N VAL A 354 10.53 -19.08 18.54
CA VAL A 354 9.16 -19.55 18.77
C VAL A 354 9.17 -21.07 18.69
N ASP A 355 8.65 -21.73 19.72
CA ASP A 355 8.63 -23.20 19.85
C ASP A 355 10.00 -23.83 19.53
N TYR A 356 11.04 -23.28 20.19
CA TYR A 356 12.45 -23.70 20.07
C TYR A 356 13.10 -23.47 18.70
N SER A 357 12.37 -22.91 17.73
CA SER A 357 12.88 -22.57 16.40
C SER A 357 13.26 -21.09 16.34
N ALA A 358 14.48 -20.79 15.89
CA ALA A 358 14.93 -19.41 15.73
C ALA A 358 14.21 -18.72 14.57
N LEU A 359 13.47 -17.65 14.85
CA LEU A 359 12.90 -16.75 13.84
C LEU A 359 13.88 -15.66 13.43
N ALA A 360 14.72 -15.22 14.36
CA ALA A 360 15.79 -14.28 14.07
C ALA A 360 16.99 -14.58 14.95
N SER A 361 18.20 -14.47 14.41
CA SER A 361 19.44 -14.77 15.09
C SER A 361 20.41 -13.60 14.99
N ASN A 362 21.20 -13.39 16.05
CA ASN A 362 22.24 -12.36 16.11
C ASN A 362 21.72 -10.95 15.77
N VAL A 363 20.54 -10.58 16.28
CA VAL A 363 19.99 -9.23 16.13
C VAL A 363 20.78 -8.29 17.04
N VAL A 364 21.66 -7.48 16.46
CA VAL A 364 22.57 -6.59 17.20
C VAL A 364 21.86 -5.34 17.72
N ALA A 365 22.41 -4.72 18.77
CA ALA A 365 21.81 -3.53 19.37
C ALA A 365 21.70 -2.38 18.37
N GLY A 366 20.58 -1.65 18.43
CA GLY A 366 20.23 -0.60 17.49
C GLY A 366 19.57 -1.10 16.19
N THR A 367 19.23 -2.38 16.07
CA THR A 367 18.66 -2.94 14.82
C THR A 367 17.36 -3.72 15.03
N SER A 368 16.66 -3.98 13.93
CA SER A 368 15.50 -4.87 13.84
C SER A 368 15.83 -6.07 12.96
N SER A 369 15.30 -7.24 13.29
CA SER A 369 15.25 -8.36 12.37
C SER A 369 14.27 -8.09 11.22
N THR A 370 14.42 -8.80 10.11
CA THR A 370 13.35 -8.94 9.12
C THR A 370 12.15 -9.63 9.77
N PRO A 371 10.91 -9.14 9.61
CA PRO A 371 9.73 -9.85 10.09
C PRO A 371 9.61 -11.22 9.44
N GLN A 372 9.39 -12.26 10.26
CA GLN A 372 9.17 -13.62 9.77
C GLN A 372 7.71 -14.00 9.87
N ALA A 373 7.20 -14.70 8.86
CA ALA A 373 5.90 -15.34 8.92
C ALA A 373 5.93 -16.49 9.94
N THR A 374 4.94 -16.54 10.81
CA THR A 374 4.82 -17.56 11.87
C THR A 374 3.40 -18.10 11.86
N ALA A 375 3.24 -19.42 11.93
CA ALA A 375 1.91 -20.03 12.00
C ALA A 375 1.14 -19.49 13.20
N ALA A 376 -0.16 -19.26 13.01
CA ALA A 376 -1.03 -18.94 14.13
C ALA A 376 -1.08 -20.12 15.10
N SER A 377 -1.08 -19.82 16.39
CA SER A 377 -1.11 -20.81 17.47
C SER A 377 -1.96 -20.30 18.61
N THR A 378 -2.68 -21.20 19.28
CA THR A 378 -3.39 -20.89 20.53
C THR A 378 -2.47 -20.89 21.73
N SER A 379 -1.30 -21.52 21.63
CA SER A 379 -0.29 -21.62 22.68
C SER A 379 1.07 -21.87 22.06
N ALA A 380 1.98 -20.91 22.18
CA ALA A 380 3.37 -21.01 21.73
C ALA A 380 4.32 -20.57 22.84
N LEU A 381 5.54 -21.09 22.84
CA LEU A 381 6.64 -20.59 23.66
C LEU A 381 7.45 -19.57 22.85
N LEU A 382 7.39 -18.30 23.23
CA LEU A 382 8.26 -17.26 22.67
C LEU A 382 9.40 -16.97 23.65
N THR A 383 10.64 -17.04 23.17
CA THR A 383 11.81 -16.67 23.96
C THR A 383 12.75 -15.75 23.19
N VAL A 384 13.42 -14.86 23.90
CA VAL A 384 14.61 -14.17 23.40
C VAL A 384 15.80 -14.61 24.23
N THR A 385 16.88 -15.05 23.59
CA THR A 385 18.10 -15.50 24.26
C THR A 385 19.28 -14.60 23.92
N SER A 386 20.24 -14.55 24.84
CA SER A 386 21.52 -13.87 24.66
C SER A 386 22.65 -14.89 24.89
N PRO A 387 23.72 -14.89 24.08
CA PRO A 387 24.93 -15.65 24.37
C PRO A 387 25.58 -15.30 25.73
N SER A 388 25.27 -14.13 26.27
CA SER A 388 25.77 -13.66 27.57
C SER A 388 24.94 -14.15 28.77
N SER A 389 23.90 -14.96 28.53
CA SER A 389 22.96 -15.41 29.57
C SER A 389 22.72 -16.92 29.44
N THR A 390 22.59 -17.60 30.59
CA THR A 390 22.24 -19.02 30.65
C THR A 390 20.72 -19.27 30.64
N THR A 391 19.92 -18.21 30.84
CA THR A 391 18.46 -18.24 30.72
C THR A 391 17.97 -17.27 29.64
N PRO A 392 16.77 -17.47 29.06
CA PRO A 392 16.16 -16.47 28.19
C PRO A 392 16.09 -15.10 28.86
N VAL A 393 16.40 -14.03 28.11
CA VAL A 393 16.29 -12.63 28.57
C VAL A 393 14.86 -12.12 28.49
N TYR A 394 14.01 -12.79 27.71
CA TYR A 394 12.57 -12.61 27.69
C TYR A 394 11.90 -13.95 27.38
N SER A 395 10.78 -14.26 28.04
CA SER A 395 10.04 -15.50 27.82
C SER A 395 8.55 -15.26 28.05
N LEU A 396 7.74 -15.71 27.09
CA LEU A 396 6.29 -15.82 27.20
C LEU A 396 5.90 -17.27 26.93
N SER A 397 5.37 -17.94 27.95
CA SER A 397 4.73 -19.24 27.81
C SER A 397 3.26 -19.07 27.43
N GLU A 398 2.72 -20.04 26.69
CA GLU A 398 1.29 -20.08 26.32
C GLU A 398 0.83 -18.84 25.53
N LEU A 399 1.72 -18.27 24.72
CA LEU A 399 1.39 -17.11 23.89
C LEU A 399 0.44 -17.52 22.77
N GLY A 400 -0.74 -16.91 22.73
CA GLY A 400 -1.63 -16.96 21.56
C GLY A 400 -1.08 -16.10 20.42
N ILE A 401 -0.64 -16.73 19.34
CA ILE A 401 -0.23 -16.05 18.10
C ILE A 401 -1.45 -16.01 17.17
N GLN A 402 -2.11 -14.86 17.10
CA GLN A 402 -3.28 -14.69 16.25
C GLN A 402 -2.92 -14.48 14.77
N ALA A 403 -3.64 -15.15 13.86
CA ALA A 403 -3.49 -14.96 12.42
C ALA A 403 -3.80 -13.51 12.01
N GLY A 404 -3.09 -13.01 11.00
CA GLY A 404 -3.28 -11.67 10.43
C GLY A 404 -2.68 -10.56 11.28
N TYR A 405 -1.90 -10.89 12.32
CA TYR A 405 -1.31 -9.90 13.21
C TYR A 405 0.16 -9.67 12.88
N VAL A 406 0.64 -8.48 13.22
CA VAL A 406 2.07 -8.13 13.18
C VAL A 406 2.53 -7.85 14.60
N TYR A 407 3.55 -8.57 15.04
CA TYR A 407 4.14 -8.46 16.37
C TYR A 407 5.58 -7.95 16.28
N THR A 408 5.96 -7.15 17.26
CA THR A 408 7.35 -6.78 17.53
C THR A 408 7.69 -7.16 18.95
N VAL A 409 8.75 -7.93 19.11
CA VAL A 409 9.40 -8.13 20.40
C VAL A 409 10.47 -7.06 20.54
N PHE A 410 10.37 -6.21 21.55
CA PHE A 410 11.41 -5.28 21.93
C PHE A 410 12.19 -5.88 23.10
N VAL A 411 13.52 -5.79 23.05
CA VAL A 411 14.36 -5.96 24.23
C VAL A 411 15.18 -4.70 24.42
N MET A 412 15.10 -4.09 25.60
CA MET A 412 15.59 -2.74 25.90
C MET A 412 16.24 -2.67 27.28
N GLY A 413 16.74 -1.50 27.68
CA GLY A 413 17.37 -1.30 28.99
C GLY A 413 18.84 -1.69 28.99
N ASP A 414 19.46 -1.75 30.17
CA ASP A 414 20.88 -2.11 30.30
C ASP A 414 21.13 -3.59 30.01
N SER A 415 22.32 -3.93 29.52
CA SER A 415 22.70 -5.31 29.20
C SER A 415 22.71 -6.27 30.40
N ASN A 416 22.72 -5.75 31.63
CA ASN A 416 22.59 -6.51 32.87
C ASN A 416 21.17 -6.45 33.48
N ALA A 417 20.26 -5.68 32.89
CA ALA A 417 18.89 -5.47 33.36
C ALA A 417 17.94 -5.32 32.16
N MET A 418 18.00 -6.28 31.22
CA MET A 418 17.21 -6.25 29.99
C MET A 418 15.71 -6.37 30.30
N VAL A 419 14.90 -5.59 29.58
CA VAL A 419 13.44 -5.63 29.67
C VAL A 419 12.87 -6.02 28.30
N GLY A 420 12.17 -7.13 28.25
CA GLY A 420 11.43 -7.59 27.07
C GLY A 420 9.99 -7.09 27.06
N SER A 421 9.47 -6.74 25.88
CA SER A 421 8.07 -6.34 25.66
C SER A 421 7.59 -6.83 24.31
N LEU A 422 6.45 -7.54 24.29
CA LEU A 422 5.73 -7.86 23.07
C LEU A 422 4.72 -6.76 22.75
N ARG A 423 4.79 -6.21 21.54
CA ARG A 423 3.81 -5.28 20.99
C ARG A 423 3.08 -5.90 19.82
N ARG A 424 1.75 -5.83 19.87
CA ARG A 424 0.90 -6.02 18.69
C ARG A 424 0.85 -4.70 17.95
N GLU A 425 1.56 -4.63 16.83
CA GLU A 425 1.61 -3.45 15.97
C GLU A 425 0.30 -3.27 15.21
N ARG A 426 -0.38 -4.38 14.92
CA ARG A 426 -1.52 -4.40 14.02
C ARG A 426 -2.40 -5.65 14.13
N SER A 427 -3.69 -5.48 13.82
CA SER A 427 -4.65 -6.53 13.44
C SER A 427 -5.12 -6.42 11.97
N SER A 428 -5.63 -7.52 11.43
CA SER A 428 -6.36 -7.58 10.15
C SER A 428 -7.80 -7.05 10.22
N ASN A 429 -8.34 -6.93 11.44
CA ASN A 429 -9.67 -6.41 11.73
C ASN A 429 -9.62 -4.91 11.99
#